data_AF-A0A831RVK0-F1
#
_entry.id   AF-A0A831RVK0-F1
#
_cell.length_a   1.000
_cell.length_b   1.000
_cell.length_c   1.000
_cell.angle_alpha   90.00
_cell.angle_beta   90.00
_cell.angle_gamma   90.00
#
_symmetry.space_group_name_H-M   'P 1'
#
loop_
_entity.id
_entity.type
_entity.pdbx_description
1 polymer ?
#
loop_
_entity_poly.entity_id
_entity_poly.type
_entity_poly.pdbx_seq_one_letter_code
_entity_poly.pdbx_strand_id
1 'polypeptide(L)'
;MEDGEKKDYIDAILEELISCTVWHFRHEERLMLKYAYDGYSEHRKEHEELIESIKALQQERKKEGISVTQDDIEFLEHWLTGHILGADMDLGAYLSEVM
;
A
#
# COMPACT_ATOMS: atom_id res chain seq x y z
N MET A 1 18.30 -1.66 27.71
CA MET A 1 18.16 -1.27 26.29
C MET A 1 16.72 -1.59 25.92
N GLU A 2 15.80 -0.70 26.29
CA GLU A 2 14.43 -1.09 26.66
C GLU A 2 13.41 -0.20 25.96
N ASP A 3 12.56 -0.83 25.14
CA ASP A 3 11.33 -0.37 24.46
C ASP A 3 11.34 0.90 23.58
N GLY A 4 12.03 1.99 23.95
CA GLY A 4 12.02 3.24 23.18
C GLY A 4 12.59 3.11 21.77
N GLU A 5 13.78 2.50 21.63
CA GLU A 5 14.45 2.31 20.33
C GLU A 5 13.69 1.36 19.40
N LYS A 6 12.97 0.37 19.95
CA LYS A 6 12.18 -0.59 19.15
C LYS A 6 10.93 0.05 18.56
N LYS A 7 10.27 0.95 19.32
CA LYS A 7 9.09 1.68 18.85
C LYS A 7 9.47 2.61 17.70
N ASP A 8 10.57 3.34 17.83
CA ASP A 8 11.07 4.24 16.79
C ASP A 8 11.46 3.48 15.51
N TYR A 9 12.01 2.27 15.63
CA TYR A 9 12.38 1.44 14.48
C TYR A 9 11.15 0.93 13.70
N ILE A 10 10.10 0.48 14.39
CA ILE A 10 8.86 0.03 13.74
C ILE A 10 8.16 1.20 13.04
N ASP A 11 8.13 2.37 13.68
CA ASP A 11 7.56 3.58 13.09
C ASP A 11 8.29 3.96 11.80
N ALA A 12 9.63 3.87 11.79
CA ALA A 12 10.44 4.14 10.62
C ALA A 12 10.15 3.15 9.47
N ILE A 13 10.02 1.85 9.75
CA ILE A 13 9.68 0.85 8.73
C ILE A 13 8.29 1.11 8.15
N LEU A 14 7.30 1.41 8.99
CA LEU A 14 5.95 1.69 8.50
C LEU A 14 5.92 2.95 7.62
N GLU A 15 6.66 3.99 7.98
CA GLU A 15 6.79 5.20 7.15
C GLU A 15 7.45 4.90 5.79
N GLU A 16 8.49 4.06 5.78
CA GLU A 16 9.16 3.61 4.55
C GLU A 16 8.21 2.77 3.67
N LEU A 17 7.47 1.83 4.28
CA LEU A 17 6.47 1.02 3.59
C LEU A 17 5.40 1.90 2.94
N ILE A 18 4.80 2.84 3.68
CA ILE A 18 3.80 3.78 3.14
C ILE A 18 4.39 4.57 1.98
N SER A 19 5.60 5.11 2.15
CA SER A 19 6.24 5.94 1.14
C SER A 19 6.51 5.16 -0.15
N CYS A 20 6.97 3.92 -0.04
CA CYS A 20 7.21 3.02 -1.16
C CYS A 20 5.90 2.69 -1.89
N THR A 21 4.87 2.28 -1.16
CA THR A 21 3.55 1.93 -1.71
C THR A 21 2.89 3.12 -2.40
N VAL A 22 2.91 4.32 -1.80
CA VAL A 22 2.38 5.54 -2.43
C VAL A 22 3.14 5.88 -3.71
N TRP A 23 4.47 5.72 -3.73
CA TRP A 23 5.25 5.97 -4.93
C TRP A 23 4.88 5.01 -6.07
N HIS A 24 4.73 3.73 -5.74
CA HIS A 24 4.33 2.67 -6.66
C HIS A 24 2.94 2.93 -7.26
N PHE A 25 1.92 3.16 -6.43
CA PHE A 25 0.56 3.48 -6.88
C PHE A 25 0.51 4.72 -7.77
N ARG A 26 1.26 5.77 -7.43
CA ARG A 26 1.35 6.97 -8.29
C ARG A 26 2.03 6.72 -9.63
N HIS A 27 2.90 5.71 -9.71
CA HIS A 27 3.51 5.31 -10.98
C HIS A 27 2.46 4.61 -11.85
N GLU A 28 1.74 3.65 -11.31
CA GLU A 28 0.70 2.90 -12.01
C GLU A 28 -0.46 3.79 -12.43
N GLU A 29 -0.98 4.63 -11.54
CA GLU A 29 -2.04 5.60 -11.87
C GLU A 29 -1.65 6.52 -13.01
N ARG A 30 -0.37 6.89 -13.10
CA ARG A 30 0.13 7.70 -14.21
C ARG A 30 0.11 6.91 -15.52
N LEU A 31 0.45 5.62 -15.49
CA LEU A 31 0.37 4.75 -16.66
C LEU A 31 -1.09 4.52 -17.05
N MET A 32 -1.96 4.21 -16.11
CA MET A 32 -3.41 4.05 -16.30
C MET A 32 -4.02 5.28 -16.98
N LEU A 33 -3.74 6.48 -16.46
CA LEU A 33 -4.22 7.74 -17.06
C LEU A 33 -3.61 8.01 -18.44
N LYS A 34 -2.31 7.74 -18.62
CA LYS A 34 -1.61 8.00 -19.88
C LYS A 34 -2.15 7.15 -21.02
N TYR A 35 -2.48 5.89 -20.75
CA TYR A 35 -2.96 4.95 -21.76
C TYR A 35 -4.48 4.83 -21.81
N ALA A 36 -5.21 5.53 -20.94
CA ALA A 36 -6.67 5.46 -20.81
C ALA A 36 -7.17 4.06 -20.47
N TYR A 37 -6.58 3.48 -19.41
CA TYR A 37 -7.03 2.20 -18.86
C TYR A 37 -8.44 2.33 -18.26
N ASP A 38 -9.39 1.55 -18.78
CA ASP A 38 -10.80 1.59 -18.36
C ASP A 38 -10.98 1.24 -16.87
N GLY A 39 -10.12 0.39 -16.32
CA GLY A 39 -10.14 -0.05 -14.91
C GLY A 39 -9.63 0.99 -13.91
N TYR A 40 -9.19 2.18 -14.35
CA TYR A 40 -8.53 3.18 -13.50
C TYR A 40 -9.30 3.52 -12.22
N SER A 41 -10.62 3.70 -12.32
CA SER A 41 -11.42 4.17 -11.19
C SER A 41 -11.49 3.14 -10.05
N GLU A 42 -11.59 1.85 -10.37
CA GLU A 42 -11.67 0.80 -9.35
C GLU A 42 -10.28 0.52 -8.78
N HIS A 43 -9.26 0.42 -9.64
CA HIS A 43 -7.87 0.19 -9.22
C HIS A 43 -7.38 1.30 -8.27
N ARG A 44 -7.63 2.57 -8.62
CA ARG A 44 -7.27 3.69 -7.75
C ARG A 44 -8.03 3.67 -6.42
N LYS A 45 -9.27 3.20 -6.41
CA LYS A 45 -10.05 3.09 -5.17
C LYS A 45 -9.42 2.07 -4.23
N GLU A 46 -8.97 0.93 -4.75
CA GLU A 46 -8.20 -0.05 -3.97
C GLU A 46 -6.94 0.58 -3.36
N HIS A 47 -6.18 1.37 -4.15
CA HIS A 47 -5.02 2.10 -3.64
C HIS A 47 -5.37 3.04 -2.47
N GLU A 48 -6.44 3.83 -2.64
CA GLU A 48 -6.90 4.78 -1.62
C GLU A 48 -7.28 4.06 -0.33
N GLU A 49 -8.00 2.94 -0.42
CA GLU A 49 -8.44 2.12 0.72
C GLU A 49 -7.25 1.51 1.50
N LEU A 50 -6.22 1.01 0.81
CA LEU A 50 -5.02 0.50 1.50
C LEU A 50 -4.30 1.65 2.22
N ILE A 51 -4.08 2.78 1.54
CA ILE A 51 -3.34 3.90 2.12
C ILE A 51 -4.07 4.48 3.33
N GLU A 52 -5.40 4.56 3.30
CA GLU A 52 -6.19 4.96 4.47
C GLU A 52 -6.02 3.97 5.63
N SER A 53 -6.07 2.67 5.34
CA SER A 53 -5.91 1.61 6.35
C SER A 53 -4.53 1.67 7.04
N ILE A 54 -3.45 1.83 6.27
CA ILE A 54 -2.08 1.91 6.83
C ILE A 54 -1.89 3.21 7.63
N LYS A 55 -2.46 4.33 7.17
CA LYS A 55 -2.40 5.60 7.90
C LYS A 55 -3.15 5.54 9.23
N ALA A 56 -4.30 4.86 9.27
CA ALA A 56 -5.05 4.63 10.50
C ALA A 56 -4.21 3.83 11.51
N LEU A 57 -3.61 2.72 11.07
CA LEU A 57 -2.70 1.91 11.90
C LEU A 57 -1.52 2.74 12.44
N GLN A 58 -0.92 3.58 11.60
CA GLN A 58 0.18 4.45 12.02
C GLN A 58 -0.28 5.49 13.07
N GLN A 59 -1.46 6.06 12.90
CA GLN A 59 -2.02 7.05 13.81
C GLN A 59 -2.36 6.43 15.17
N GLU A 60 -3.02 5.27 15.18
CA GLU A 60 -3.36 4.51 16.38
C GLU A 60 -2.11 4.15 17.19
N ARG A 61 -1.05 3.68 16.53
CA ARG A 61 0.25 3.43 17.15
C ARG A 61 0.88 4.67 17.77
N LYS A 62 0.92 5.79 17.04
CA LYS A 62 1.50 7.05 17.51
C LYS A 62 0.75 7.62 18.70
N LYS A 63 -0.58 7.53 18.71
CA LYS A 63 -1.46 8.12 19.74
C LYS A 63 -1.66 7.23 20.96
N GLU A 64 -1.91 5.94 20.74
CA GLU A 64 -2.36 5.00 21.79
C GLU A 64 -1.27 4.00 22.18
N GLY A 65 -0.13 4.00 21.47
CA GLY A 65 0.97 3.08 21.74
C GLY A 65 0.69 1.64 21.31
N ILE A 66 -0.30 1.44 20.43
CA ILE A 66 -0.68 0.13 19.91
C ILE A 66 0.48 -0.47 19.09
N SER A 67 0.86 -1.70 19.40
CA SER A 67 1.90 -2.45 18.67
C SER A 67 1.40 -2.95 17.30
N VAL A 68 2.31 -3.24 16.36
CA VAL A 68 1.91 -3.94 15.11
C VAL A 68 1.57 -5.34 15.55
N THR A 69 0.37 -5.79 15.22
CA THR A 69 -0.05 -7.16 15.50
C THR A 69 0.33 -8.07 14.33
N GLN A 70 0.36 -9.37 14.58
CA GLN A 70 0.53 -10.34 13.51
C GLN A 70 -0.60 -10.21 12.46
N ASP A 71 -1.83 -9.93 12.91
CA ASP A 71 -3.00 -9.74 12.05
C ASP A 71 -2.82 -8.55 11.09
N ASP A 72 -2.18 -7.46 11.53
CA ASP A 72 -1.87 -6.31 10.66
C ASP A 72 -0.91 -6.71 9.52
N ILE A 73 0.09 -7.55 9.83
CA ILE A 73 1.07 -8.02 8.86
C ILE A 73 0.41 -8.98 7.86
N GLU A 74 -0.41 -9.91 8.36
CA GLU A 74 -1.16 -10.86 7.53
C GLU A 74 -2.16 -10.15 6.61
N PHE A 75 -2.82 -9.09 7.12
CA PHE A 75 -3.68 -8.22 6.31
C PHE A 75 -2.89 -7.59 5.15
N LEU A 76 -1.74 -6.98 5.43
CA LEU A 76 -0.92 -6.34 4.41
C LEU A 76 -0.39 -7.35 3.39
N GLU A 77 0.09 -8.51 3.85
CA GLU A 77 0.57 -9.58 2.97
C GLU A 77 -0.54 -10.08 2.04
N HIS A 78 -1.72 -10.35 2.59
CA HIS A 78 -2.86 -10.85 1.82
C HIS A 78 -3.36 -9.81 0.82
N TRP A 79 -3.51 -8.56 1.26
CA TRP A 79 -3.97 -7.47 0.40
C TRP A 79 -2.99 -7.23 -0.75
N LEU A 80 -1.70 -7.07 -0.46
CA LEU A 80 -0.69 -6.80 -1.49
C LEU A 80 -0.58 -7.95 -2.48
N THR A 81 -0.58 -9.19 -1.98
CA THR A 81 -0.53 -10.37 -2.86
C THR A 81 -1.75 -10.45 -3.77
N GLY A 82 -2.95 -10.20 -3.22
CA GLY A 82 -4.19 -10.20 -4.00
C GLY A 82 -4.23 -9.09 -5.05
N HIS A 83 -3.82 -7.88 -4.68
CA HIS A 83 -3.76 -6.74 -5.58
C HIS A 83 -2.76 -6.96 -6.72
N ILE A 84 -1.54 -7.39 -6.40
CA ILE A 84 -0.49 -7.66 -7.38
C ILE A 84 -0.90 -8.75 -8.36
N LEU A 85 -1.45 -9.87 -7.86
CA LEU A 85 -1.84 -10.99 -8.72
C LEU A 85 -3.16 -10.77 -9.47
N GLY A 86 -3.95 -9.77 -9.06
CA GLY A 86 -5.22 -9.39 -9.69
C GLY A 86 -5.09 -8.11 -10.49
N ALA A 87 -5.38 -6.97 -9.85
CA ALA A 87 -5.46 -5.67 -10.48
C ALA A 87 -4.17 -5.29 -11.25
N ASP A 88 -3.00 -5.52 -10.67
CA ASP A 88 -1.73 -5.13 -11.31
C ASP A 88 -1.36 -6.04 -12.48
N MET A 89 -1.72 -7.33 -12.42
CA MET A 89 -1.55 -8.25 -13.54
C MET A 89 -2.47 -7.90 -14.71
N ASP A 90 -3.72 -7.51 -14.43
CA ASP A 90 -4.67 -7.03 -15.45
C ASP A 90 -4.17 -5.74 -16.10
N LEU A 91 -3.68 -4.78 -15.30
CA LEU A 91 -3.02 -3.58 -15.79
C LEU A 91 -1.78 -3.91 -16.63
N GLY A 92 -0.94 -4.83 -16.17
CA GLY A 92 0.28 -5.26 -16.86
C GLY A 92 -0.02 -5.90 -18.22
N ALA A 93 -1.05 -6.75 -18.30
CA ALA A 93 -1.52 -7.33 -19.55
C ALA A 93 -1.97 -6.24 -20.53
N TYR A 94 -2.80 -5.30 -20.08
CA TYR A 94 -3.24 -4.16 -20.88
C TYR A 94 -2.05 -3.32 -21.39
N LEU A 95 -1.13 -2.94 -20.50
CA LEU A 95 0.04 -2.14 -20.84
C LEU A 95 0.95 -2.84 -21.87
N SER A 96 1.03 -4.18 -21.84
CA SER A 96 1.82 -4.94 -22.82
C SER A 96 1.30 -4.83 -24.26
N GLU A 97 0.04 -4.45 -24.44
CA GLU A 97 -0.57 -4.28 -25.76
C GLU A 97 -0.51 -2.83 -26.26
N VAL A 98 -0.50 -1.85 -25.35
CA VAL A 98 -0.64 -0.42 -25.68
C VAL A 98 0.65 0.40 -25.54
N MET A 99 1.68 -0.14 -24.88
CA MET A 99 3.01 0.49 -24.75
C MET A 99 3.93 0.19 -25.93
#